data_AF-F3L3M0-F1
#
_entry.id   AF-F3L3M0-F1
#
_cell.length_a   1.000
_cell.length_b   1.000
_cell.length_c   1.000
_cell.angle_alpha   90.00
_cell.angle_beta   90.00
_cell.angle_gamma   90.00
#
_symmetry.space_group_name_H-M   'P 1'
#
loop_
_entity.id
_entity.type
_entity.pdbx_description
1 polymer ?
#
loop_
_entity_poly.entity_id
_entity_poly.type
_entity_poly.pdbx_seq_one_letter_code
_entity_poly.pdbx_strand_id
1 'polypeptide(L)' 'MEEARVEIDQWRHHYNHVRPHSSLDYLPPVAFAKQAA' A
#
# COMPACT_ATOMS: atom_id res chain seq x y z
N MET A 1 -3.62 15.85 -17.12
CA MET A 1 -2.58 16.01 -16.07
C MET A 1 -3.12 15.64 -14.69
N GLU A 2 -4.36 16.04 -14.36
CA GLU A 2 -5.07 15.66 -13.12
C GLU A 2 -5.26 14.15 -12.98
N GLU A 3 -5.74 13.50 -14.04
CA GLU A 3 -6.11 12.08 -14.06
C GLU A 3 -4.94 11.16 -13.69
N ALA A 4 -3.76 11.40 -14.26
CA ALA A 4 -2.56 10.62 -13.94
C ALA A 4 -2.16 10.74 -12.46
N ARG A 5 -2.35 11.91 -11.83
CA ARG A 5 -2.07 12.08 -10.39
C ARG A 5 -3.05 11.28 -9.56
N VAL A 6 -4.32 11.30 -9.94
CA VAL A 6 -5.39 10.56 -9.27
C VAL A 6 -5.18 9.05 -9.39
N GLU A 7 -4.76 8.55 -10.55
CA GLU A 7 -4.43 7.12 -10.73
C GLU A 7 -3.22 6.71 -9.88
N ILE A 8 -2.17 7.53 -9.86
CA ILE A 8 -0.97 7.25 -9.04
C ILE A 8 -1.32 7.23 -7.55
N ASP A 9 -2.13 8.19 -7.08
CA ASP A 9 -2.51 8.26 -5.67
C ASP A 9 -3.35 7.05 -5.25
N GLN A 10 -4.34 6.68 -6.07
CA GLN A 10 -5.14 5.48 -5.85
C GLN A 10 -4.28 4.21 -5.81
N TRP A 11 -3.33 4.08 -6.75
CA TRP A 11 -2.41 2.95 -6.76
C TRP A 11 -1.54 2.92 -5.50
N ARG A 12 -0.98 4.06 -5.08
CA ARG A 12 -0.18 4.17 -3.85
C ARG A 12 -0.99 3.80 -2.62
N HIS A 13 -2.21 4.29 -2.52
CA HIS A 13 -3.10 3.97 -1.39
C HIS A 13 -3.37 2.46 -1.34
N HIS A 14 -3.76 1.87 -2.48
CA HIS A 14 -4.04 0.44 -2.57
C HIS A 14 -2.81 -0.41 -2.23
N TYR A 15 -1.64 -0.08 -2.78
CA TYR A 15 -0.39 -0.81 -2.51
C TYR A 15 -0.01 -0.81 -1.03
N ASN A 16 -0.14 0.34 -0.37
CA ASN A 16 0.32 0.53 1.02
C ASN A 16 -0.68 0.04 2.08
N HIS A 17 -1.99 0.06 1.77
CA HIS A 17 -3.03 -0.21 2.78
C HIS A 17 -3.86 -1.47 2.50
N VAL A 18 -3.94 -1.92 1.25
CA VAL A 18 -4.86 -2.99 0.86
C VAL A 18 -4.13 -4.22 0.35
N ARG A 19 -3.10 -4.04 -0.48
CA ARG A 19 -2.44 -5.14 -1.16
C ARG A 19 -1.65 -6.00 -0.15
N PRO A 20 -1.95 -7.31 -0.03
CA PRO A 20 -1.14 -8.21 0.77
C PRO A 20 0.16 -8.56 0.03
N HIS A 21 1.27 -8.65 0.77
CA HIS A 21 2.58 -9.03 0.22
C HIS A 21 3.09 -10.29 0.89
N SER A 22 3.42 -11.32 0.12
CA SER A 22 3.88 -12.62 0.65
C SER A 22 5.19 -12.53 1.44
N SER A 23 6.03 -11.54 1.14
CA SER A 23 7.27 -11.26 1.90
C SER A 23 7.02 -10.53 3.22
N LEU A 24 5.81 -10.05 3.48
CA LEU A 24 5.39 -9.37 4.70
C LEU A 24 4.34 -10.19 5.46
N ASP A 25 4.43 -11.53 5.41
CA ASP A 25 3.44 -12.44 6.01
C ASP A 25 2.00 -12.18 5.53
N TYR A 26 1.85 -11.81 4.24
CA TYR A 26 0.58 -11.41 3.62
C TYR A 26 -0.06 -10.15 4.23
N LEU A 27 0.71 -9.31 4.90
CA LEU A 27 0.25 -8.01 5.39
C LEU A 27 0.49 -6.89 4.37
N PRO A 28 -0.37 -5.87 4.35
CA PRO A 28 -0.06 -4.61 3.69
C PRO A 28 1.12 -3.90 4.38
N PRO A 29 1.90 -3.08 3.65
CA PRO A 29 3.10 -2.44 4.18
C PRO A 29 2.85 -1.60 5.44
N VAL A 30 1.72 -0.90 5.50
CA VAL A 30 1.36 -0.09 6.68
C VAL A 30 1.03 -0.96 7.89
N ALA A 31 0.37 -2.11 7.70
CA ALA A 31 0.08 -3.03 8.79
C ALA A 31 1.36 -3.69 9.32
N PHE A 32 2.25 -4.12 8.41
CA PHE A 32 3.56 -4.65 8.77
C PHE A 32 4.41 -3.62 9.56
N ALA A 33 4.49 -2.38 9.07
CA ALA A 33 5.23 -1.32 9.75
C ALA A 33 4.71 -1.01 11.16
N LYS A 34 3.39 -1.12 11.38
CA LYS A 34 2.78 -0.97 12.72
C LYS A 34 3.14 -2.09 13.69
N GLN A 35 3.44 -3.29 13.19
CA GLN A 35 3.85 -4.43 14.03
C GLN A 35 5.35 -4.40 14.37
N ALA A 36 6.16 -3.73 13.55
CA ALA A 36 7.60 -3.60 13.76
C ALA A 36 8.00 -2.46 14.73
N ALA A 37 7.04 -1.63 15.17
CA ALA A 37 7.23 -0.54 16.12
C ALA A 37 7.02 -1.01 17.56
#